data_AF-A0A382XWJ7-F1
#
_entry.id   AF-A0A382XWJ7-F1
#
_cell.length_a   1.000
_cell.length_b   1.000
_cell.length_c   1.000
_cell.angle_alpha   90.00
_cell.angle_beta   90.00
_cell.angle_gamma   90.00
#
_symmetry.space_group_name_H-M   'P 1'
#
loop_
_entity.id
_entity.type
_entity.pdbx_description
1 polymer ?
#
loop_
_entity_poly.entity_id
_entity_poly.type
_entity_poly.pdbx_seq_one_letter_code
_entity_poly.pdbx_strand_id
1 'polypeptide(L)'
;INLYKQYIGVADEFLFDSSTMEKSSIFDWSYLKNIKISEWFLAGGINVNNIEKASKISKKIDISSGLEDNPGKKSVQKVSELLLKVKQL
;
A
#
# COMPACT_ATOMS: atom_id res chain seq x y z
N ILE A 1 -12.75 -9.60 -3.62
CA ILE A 1 -12.47 -8.70 -2.47
C ILE A 1 -13.47 -8.80 -1.31
N ASN A 2 -14.68 -9.35 -1.44
CA ASN A 2 -15.67 -9.34 -0.34
C ASN A 2 -15.32 -10.13 0.95
N LEU A 3 -14.26 -10.94 0.98
CA LEU A 3 -13.93 -11.80 2.11
C LEU A 3 -13.67 -11.03 3.42
N TYR A 4 -13.12 -9.80 3.34
CA TYR A 4 -12.84 -8.97 4.51
C TYR A 4 -14.08 -8.75 5.41
N LYS A 5 -15.28 -8.79 4.83
CA LYS A 5 -16.55 -8.57 5.55
C LYS A 5 -16.78 -9.57 6.69
N GLN A 6 -16.23 -10.78 6.58
CA GLN A 6 -16.36 -11.82 7.61
C GLN A 6 -15.56 -11.50 8.87
N TYR A 7 -14.61 -10.55 8.79
CA TYR A 7 -13.72 -10.17 9.88
C TYR A 7 -14.05 -8.79 10.47
N ILE A 8 -15.14 -8.15 10.01
CA ILE A 8 -15.62 -6.90 10.60
C ILE A 8 -16.05 -7.18 12.05
N GLY A 9 -15.51 -6.40 13.00
CA GLY A 9 -15.72 -6.62 14.43
C GLY A 9 -14.77 -7.65 15.06
N VAL A 10 -13.90 -8.28 14.26
CA VAL A 10 -12.81 -9.14 14.74
C VAL A 10 -11.45 -8.45 14.55
N ALA A 11 -11.22 -7.90 13.36
CA ALA A 11 -10.02 -7.15 13.04
C ALA A 11 -10.23 -5.65 13.29
N ASP A 12 -9.25 -5.01 13.93
CA ASP A 12 -9.22 -3.56 14.13
C ASP A 12 -8.95 -2.81 12.81
N GLU A 13 -8.06 -3.36 12.00
CA GLU A 13 -7.58 -2.76 10.75
C GLU A 13 -7.49 -3.81 9.63
N PHE A 14 -7.62 -3.36 8.39
CA PHE A 14 -7.49 -4.19 7.21
C PHE A 14 -6.34 -3.68 6.34
N LEU A 15 -5.56 -4.59 5.78
CA LEU A 15 -4.52 -4.30 4.80
C LEU A 15 -4.83 -5.09 3.52
N PHE A 16 -4.87 -4.39 2.39
CA PHE A 16 -5.08 -4.97 1.06
C PHE A 16 -3.79 -4.90 0.26
N ASP A 17 -3.23 -6.07 -0.02
CA ASP A 17 -1.99 -6.26 -0.76
C ASP A 17 -2.22 -6.99 -2.10
N SER A 18 -1.22 -6.98 -2.98
CA SER A 18 -1.21 -7.82 -4.16
C SER A 18 -1.03 -9.29 -3.79
N SER A 19 -1.56 -10.19 -4.61
CA SER A 19 -1.52 -11.64 -4.36
C SER A 19 -0.17 -12.29 -4.68
N THR A 20 0.84 -11.52 -5.11
CA THR A 20 2.12 -12.07 -5.59
C THR A 20 3.20 -11.94 -4.54
N MET A 21 3.69 -13.07 -4.02
CA MET A 21 4.74 -13.12 -3.00
C MET A 21 6.12 -12.68 -3.50
N GLU A 22 6.42 -12.83 -4.80
CA GLU A 22 7.81 -12.71 -5.31
C GLU A 22 8.08 -11.54 -6.27
N LYS A 23 7.07 -10.75 -6.62
CA LYS A 23 7.28 -9.55 -7.44
C LYS A 23 6.50 -8.42 -6.82
N SER A 24 7.14 -7.27 -6.70
CA SER A 24 6.56 -5.97 -6.33
C SER A 24 5.57 -5.51 -7.41
N SER A 25 4.54 -6.32 -7.64
CA SER A 25 3.54 -6.13 -8.66
C SER A 25 2.44 -5.25 -8.10
N ILE A 26 2.09 -4.24 -8.88
CA ILE A 26 0.95 -3.38 -8.64
C ILE A 26 -0.25 -4.12 -9.22
N PHE A 27 -1.28 -4.37 -8.41
CA PHE A 27 -2.56 -4.86 -8.89
C PHE A 27 -3.47 -3.69 -9.28
N ASP A 28 -4.55 -3.95 -10.01
CA ASP A 28 -5.52 -2.90 -10.31
C ASP A 28 -6.27 -2.48 -9.03
N TRP A 29 -5.86 -1.34 -8.47
CA TRP A 29 -6.49 -0.78 -7.27
C TRP A 29 -7.95 -0.37 -7.49
N SER A 30 -8.45 -0.34 -8.72
CA SER A 30 -9.87 -0.12 -9.02
C SER A 30 -10.78 -1.15 -8.34
N TYR A 31 -10.27 -2.36 -8.06
CA TYR A 31 -11.00 -3.39 -7.32
C TYR A 31 -11.36 -2.96 -5.89
N LEU A 32 -10.67 -1.98 -5.32
CA LEU A 32 -10.85 -1.51 -3.94
C LEU A 32 -11.90 -0.39 -3.82
N LYS A 33 -12.39 0.16 -4.94
CA LYS A 33 -13.34 1.30 -4.96
C LYS A 33 -14.63 1.08 -4.15
N ASN A 34 -15.01 -0.19 -3.93
CA ASN A 34 -16.26 -0.57 -3.27
C ASN A 34 -16.06 -1.14 -1.85
N ILE A 35 -14.90 -0.90 -1.23
CA ILE A 35 -14.67 -1.24 0.17
C ILE A 35 -15.48 -0.29 1.05
N LYS A 36 -16.23 -0.85 2.02
CA LYS A 36 -17.23 -0.13 2.83
C LYS A 36 -16.77 0.20 4.25
N ILE A 37 -15.50 -0.04 4.57
CA ILE A 37 -14.90 0.30 5.86
C ILE A 37 -14.15 1.63 5.74
N SER A 38 -14.18 2.44 6.80
CA SER A 38 -13.81 3.85 6.73
C SER A 38 -12.31 4.10 6.55
N GLU A 39 -11.44 3.18 6.96
CA GLU A 39 -9.99 3.32 6.82
C GLU A 39 -9.33 1.93 6.75
N TRP A 40 -8.37 1.75 5.84
CA TRP A 40 -7.66 0.49 5.62
C TRP A 40 -6.32 0.74 4.91
N PHE A 41 -5.32 -0.11 5.10
CA PHE A 41 -4.00 0.03 4.49
C PHE A 41 -4.00 -0.46 3.04
N LEU A 42 -3.50 0.35 2.12
CA LEU A 42 -3.13 -0.07 0.77
C LEU A 42 -1.66 -0.49 0.75
N ALA A 43 -1.39 -1.71 0.28
CA ALA A 43 -0.05 -2.24 0.05
C ALA A 43 0.11 -2.73 -1.41
N GLY A 44 1.30 -3.24 -1.74
CA GLY A 44 1.54 -3.93 -3.01
C GLY A 44 2.17 -3.06 -4.09
N GLY A 45 3.48 -3.18 -4.26
CA GLY A 45 4.23 -2.54 -5.36
C GLY A 45 4.31 -1.01 -5.29
N ILE A 46 3.99 -0.41 -4.14
CA ILE A 46 4.00 1.05 -3.96
C ILE A 46 5.44 1.55 -3.84
N ASN A 47 5.73 2.72 -4.42
CA ASN A 47 7.03 3.41 -4.40
C ASN A 47 6.86 4.91 -4.72
N VAL A 48 7.96 5.65 -4.78
CA VAL A 48 7.97 7.11 -5.02
C VAL A 48 7.24 7.53 -6.31
N ASN A 49 7.19 6.67 -7.33
CA ASN A 49 6.59 7.00 -8.62
C ASN A 49 5.06 6.86 -8.63
N ASN A 50 4.48 6.09 -7.71
CA ASN A 50 3.04 5.81 -7.68
C ASN A 50 2.34 6.21 -6.37
N ILE A 51 3.08 6.72 -5.38
CA ILE A 51 2.55 7.11 -4.06
C ILE A 51 1.42 8.14 -4.14
N GLU A 52 1.47 9.07 -5.09
CA GLU A 52 0.39 10.05 -5.31
C GLU A 52 -0.91 9.38 -5.79
N LYS A 53 -0.81 8.32 -6.61
CA LYS A 53 -1.99 7.56 -7.02
C LYS A 53 -2.52 6.73 -5.85
N ALA A 54 -1.61 6.17 -5.03
CA ALA A 54 -1.97 5.37 -3.87
C ALA A 54 -2.70 6.21 -2.81
N SER A 55 -2.22 7.43 -2.55
CA SER A 55 -2.80 8.35 -1.57
C SER A 55 -4.22 8.82 -1.92
N LYS A 56 -4.58 8.78 -3.22
CA LYS A 56 -5.96 9.06 -3.68
C LYS A 56 -6.92 7.90 -3.41
N ILE A 57 -6.42 6.71 -3.05
CA ILE A 57 -7.21 5.50 -2.82
C ILE A 57 -7.36 5.22 -1.32
N SER A 58 -6.27 5.35 -0.57
CA SER A 58 -6.31 5.24 0.89
C SER A 58 -5.38 6.26 1.53
N LYS A 59 -5.74 6.71 2.74
CA LYS A 59 -4.88 7.54 3.58
C LYS A 59 -3.81 6.72 4.31
N LYS A 60 -4.02 5.42 4.46
CA LYS A 60 -3.08 4.50 5.11
C LYS A 60 -2.37 3.70 4.04
N ILE A 61 -1.07 3.89 3.91
CA ILE A 61 -0.24 3.26 2.88
C ILE A 61 0.86 2.45 3.56
N ASP A 62 0.98 1.18 3.22
CA ASP A 62 2.09 0.31 3.61
C ASP A 62 3.05 0.13 2.44
N ILE A 63 4.35 0.31 2.70
CA ILE A 63 5.38 0.28 1.65
C ILE A 63 6.58 -0.52 2.14
N SER A 64 6.78 -1.69 1.52
CA SER A 64 7.92 -2.54 1.80
C SER A 64 8.99 -2.49 0.71
N SER A 65 8.91 -3.36 -0.30
CA SER A 65 9.96 -3.56 -1.31
C SER A 65 10.28 -2.34 -2.18
N GLY A 66 9.32 -1.42 -2.35
CA GLY A 66 9.56 -0.15 -3.06
C GLY A 66 10.60 0.76 -2.41
N LEU A 67 10.99 0.48 -1.16
CA LEU A 67 11.99 1.23 -0.40
C LEU A 67 13.27 0.42 -0.17
N GLU A 68 13.46 -0.70 -0.88
CA GLU A 68 14.62 -1.58 -0.72
C GLU A 68 15.61 -1.44 -1.88
N ASP A 69 16.91 -1.53 -1.60
CA ASP A 69 17.93 -1.69 -2.65
C ASP A 69 18.09 -3.15 -3.04
N ASN A 70 17.89 -4.05 -2.07
CA ASN A 70 17.91 -5.50 -2.21
C ASN A 70 16.84 -6.08 -1.27
N PRO A 71 16.26 -7.27 -1.54
CA PRO A 71 15.25 -7.87 -0.69
C PRO A 71 15.64 -7.87 0.80
N GLY A 72 14.80 -7.26 1.64
CA GLY A 72 15.01 -7.13 3.08
C GLY A 72 15.99 -6.04 3.52
N LYS A 73 16.62 -5.30 2.59
CA LYS A 73 17.54 -4.19 2.89
C LYS A 73 16.98 -2.86 2.42
N LYS A 74 16.46 -2.07 3.37
CA LYS A 74 15.93 -0.72 3.11
C LYS A 74 17.02 0.24 2.63
N SER A 75 16.63 1.12 1.71
CA SER A 75 17.44 2.20 1.15
C SER A 75 17.11 3.50 1.85
N VAL A 76 18.07 4.08 2.57
CA VAL A 76 17.91 5.39 3.23
C VAL A 76 17.54 6.48 2.20
N GLN A 77 18.12 6.40 1.01
CA GLN A 77 17.83 7.31 -0.09
C GLN A 77 16.35 7.20 -0.52
N LYS A 78 15.86 5.99 -0.86
CA LYS A 78 14.47 5.81 -1.31
C LYS A 78 13.46 6.21 -0.24
N VAL A 79 13.74 5.90 1.03
CA VAL A 79 12.91 6.34 2.16
C VAL A 79 12.86 7.86 2.22
N SER A 80 14.00 8.54 2.12
CA SER A 80 14.08 10.00 2.17
C SER A 80 13.33 10.65 1.00
N GLU A 81 13.54 10.16 -0.22
CA GLU A 81 12.84 10.61 -1.42
C GLU A 81 11.33 10.46 -1.30
N LEU A 82 10.86 9.30 -0.82
CA LEU A 82 9.45 9.06 -0.58
C LEU A 82 8.87 10.03 0.46
N LEU A 83 9.54 10.21 1.61
CA LEU A 83 9.06 11.11 2.66
C LEU A 83 9.00 12.56 2.19
N LEU A 84 9.97 13.01 1.40
CA LEU A 84 9.96 14.33 0.77
C LEU A 84 8.81 14.47 -0.22
N LYS A 85 8.58 13.44 -1.05
CA LYS A 85 7.45 13.44 -2.00
C LYS A 85 6.11 13.49 -1.28
N VAL A 86 5.91 12.71 -0.22
CA VAL A 86 4.67 12.67 0.57
C VAL A 86 4.38 14.00 1.25
N LYS A 87 5.40 14.72 1.74
CA LYS A 87 5.23 16.06 2.31
C LYS A 87 4.68 17.11 1.33
N GLN A 88 4.77 16.85 0.02
CA GLN A 88 4.31 17.74 -1.04
C GLN A 88 2.93 17.35 -1.60
N LEU A 89 2.35 16.24 -1.14
CA LEU A 89 1.02 15.77 -1.52
C LEU A 89 -0.05 16.35 -0.59
#